data_AF-A0A3D1J9G3-F1
#
_entry.id   AF-A0A3D1J9G3-F1
#
_cell.length_a   1.000
_cell.length_b   1.000
_cell.length_c   1.000
_cell.angle_alpha   90.00
_cell.angle_beta   90.00
_cell.angle_gamma   90.00
#
_symmetry.space_group_name_H-M   'P 1'
#
loop_
_entity.id
_entity.type
_entity.pdbx_description
1 polymer ?
#
loop_
_entity_poly.entity_id
_entity_poly.type
_entity_poly.pdbx_seq_one_letter_code
_entity_poly.pdbx_strand_id
1 'polypeptide(L)'
;MDPKYFLSQEPKTLASAVQQAVNSDRTASYKRKMRKGVDYYQYKHDILHFRLFYMDNGGKVHEATSRSKLKIPHGYLTELIDQKVQYLLSNPVEINTEQKGLQELLDQYIDEDFQLMLQELVEGGSQKGYEFVYTKLGEDRLSFQVADSLKVIEIYDADYNLIAIIRYYDTDIYQDGKTVRVTRSELWDSEKVWYFISEGGYLQSFKLDPKVEVNPLYHDTRLNPETKEAYGRSIGNALGVADFIPFLRYDNNKYQTTDLDPIKPLIDDYDLMACALSNNLQDFDQPFFAVKGFNGDGYEQLINNLRSRGAVGVGDNGGLDVHTVNIPVEARKAKLTVDKEGIYKFGMGFDSSQVGDGNVTNVVIQSRYTLLDLKCNKAEIRLRKIIKQMLELIVADINQRNNTAYDTSDLVINISRDTMIDETEVEEREKTKAERKQIEIDNILNAAVRLDDLTVLKYICEVFDLDYEEIKKLMDKQDYEEDVVPDVEVPEGNRITTQ
;
A
#
# COMPACT_ATOMS: atom_id res chain seq x y z
N MET A 1 -25.78 -19.03 4.58
CA MET A 1 -26.00 -19.18 6.03
C MET A 1 -26.97 -18.08 6.43
N ASP A 2 -27.89 -18.35 7.35
CA ASP A 2 -28.83 -17.34 7.82
C ASP A 2 -28.13 -16.41 8.82
N PRO A 3 -27.99 -15.09 8.53
CA PRO A 3 -27.28 -14.14 9.39
C PRO A 3 -27.83 -14.07 10.82
N LYS A 4 -29.12 -14.41 11.01
CA LYS A 4 -29.76 -14.39 12.34
C LYS A 4 -29.06 -15.25 13.39
N TYR A 5 -28.32 -16.29 12.96
CA TYR A 5 -27.61 -17.15 13.90
C TYR A 5 -26.46 -16.44 14.62
N PHE A 6 -25.91 -15.37 14.05
CA PHE A 6 -24.87 -14.55 14.67
C PHE A 6 -25.39 -13.57 15.73
N LEU A 7 -26.71 -13.37 15.79
CA LEU A 7 -27.39 -12.56 16.81
C LEU A 7 -27.92 -13.42 17.97
N SER A 8 -27.69 -14.73 17.93
CA SER A 8 -28.13 -15.67 18.97
C SER A 8 -27.36 -15.46 20.27
N GLN A 9 -28.05 -15.54 21.41
CA GLN A 9 -27.42 -15.55 22.74
C GLN A 9 -26.98 -16.98 23.16
N GLU A 10 -27.36 -18.02 22.42
CA GLU A 10 -27.00 -19.40 22.71
C GLU A 10 -25.58 -19.74 22.19
N PRO A 11 -24.63 -20.12 23.07
CA PRO A 11 -23.24 -20.36 22.67
C PRO A 11 -23.06 -21.50 21.66
N LYS A 12 -23.88 -22.55 21.75
CA LYS A 12 -23.81 -23.70 20.83
C LYS A 12 -24.19 -23.29 19.40
N THR A 13 -25.22 -22.45 19.29
CA THR A 13 -25.70 -21.93 18.00
C THR A 13 -24.65 -21.00 17.38
N LEU A 14 -24.06 -20.10 18.16
CA LEU A 14 -22.96 -19.25 17.71
C LEU A 14 -21.74 -20.04 17.27
N ALA A 15 -21.32 -21.04 18.05
CA ALA A 15 -20.15 -21.86 17.72
C ALA A 15 -20.33 -22.61 16.39
N SER A 16 -21.53 -23.12 16.12
CA SER A 16 -21.85 -23.77 14.83
C SER A 16 -21.84 -22.77 13.67
N ALA A 17 -22.39 -21.56 13.88
CA ALA A 17 -22.36 -20.49 12.88
C ALA A 17 -20.92 -20.04 12.58
N VAL A 18 -20.09 -19.82 13.60
CA VAL A 18 -18.68 -19.49 13.46
C VAL A 18 -17.92 -20.58 12.69
N GLN A 19 -18.13 -21.86 13.03
CA GLN A 19 -17.48 -22.97 12.34
C GLN A 19 -17.79 -22.95 10.84
N GLN A 20 -19.07 -22.85 10.46
CA GLN A 20 -19.46 -22.88 9.07
C GLN A 20 -18.99 -21.62 8.31
N ALA A 21 -18.95 -20.45 8.96
CA ALA A 21 -18.38 -19.23 8.37
C ALA A 21 -16.88 -19.37 8.10
N VAL A 22 -16.09 -19.79 9.08
CA VAL A 22 -14.63 -19.98 8.95
C VAL A 22 -14.30 -21.06 7.90
N ASN A 23 -15.03 -22.17 7.87
CA ASN A 23 -14.87 -23.22 6.85
C ASN A 23 -15.12 -22.70 5.43
N SER A 24 -16.21 -21.94 5.26
CA SER A 24 -16.59 -21.37 3.96
C SER A 24 -15.60 -20.32 3.49
N ASP A 25 -15.21 -19.40 4.38
CA ASP A 25 -14.27 -18.32 4.10
C ASP A 25 -12.89 -18.85 3.68
N ARG A 26 -12.34 -19.83 4.41
CA ARG A 26 -11.01 -20.38 4.10
C ARG A 26 -10.89 -20.97 2.70
N THR A 27 -11.97 -21.57 2.21
CA THR A 27 -12.01 -22.25 0.90
C THR A 27 -12.55 -21.35 -0.22
N ALA A 28 -13.00 -20.14 0.11
CA ALA A 28 -13.58 -19.20 -0.84
C ALA A 28 -12.59 -18.78 -1.94
N SER A 29 -13.12 -18.55 -3.14
CA SER A 29 -12.32 -18.17 -4.31
C SER A 29 -11.62 -16.83 -4.14
N TYR A 30 -12.27 -15.84 -3.51
CA TYR A 30 -11.65 -14.53 -3.24
C TYR A 30 -10.47 -14.64 -2.25
N LYS A 31 -10.57 -15.44 -1.18
CA LYS A 31 -9.44 -15.70 -0.27
C LYS A 31 -8.28 -16.38 -0.98
N ARG A 32 -8.53 -17.26 -1.97
CA ARG A 32 -7.45 -17.84 -2.79
C ARG A 32 -6.74 -16.77 -3.61
N LYS A 33 -7.46 -15.83 -4.21
CA LYS A 33 -6.86 -14.69 -4.93
C LYS A 33 -6.02 -13.80 -4.01
N MET A 34 -6.53 -13.49 -2.82
CA MET A 34 -5.80 -12.74 -1.79
C MET A 34 -4.47 -13.40 -1.44
N ARG A 35 -4.49 -14.70 -1.12
CA ARG A 35 -3.27 -15.46 -0.82
C ARG A 35 -2.31 -15.42 -2.00
N LYS A 36 -2.82 -15.49 -3.23
CA LYS A 36 -2.01 -15.39 -4.45
C LYS A 36 -1.30 -14.04 -4.57
N GLY A 37 -1.98 -12.95 -4.24
CA GLY A 37 -1.40 -11.61 -4.20
C GLY A 37 -0.27 -11.49 -3.17
N VAL A 38 -0.52 -11.98 -1.94
CA VAL A 38 0.49 -12.04 -0.87
C VAL A 38 1.68 -12.92 -1.29
N ASP A 39 1.41 -14.10 -1.87
CA ASP A 39 2.45 -15.02 -2.33
C ASP A 39 3.36 -14.35 -3.37
N TYR A 40 2.78 -13.66 -4.37
CA TYR A 40 3.57 -12.99 -5.40
C TYR A 40 4.37 -11.80 -4.86
N TYR A 41 3.80 -11.04 -3.93
CA TYR A 41 4.52 -9.97 -3.25
C TYR A 41 5.72 -10.51 -2.46
N GLN A 42 5.62 -11.73 -1.92
CA GLN A 42 6.68 -12.43 -1.21
C GLN A 42 7.53 -13.36 -2.10
N TYR A 43 7.56 -13.15 -3.42
CA TYR A 43 8.36 -13.94 -4.37
C TYR A 43 7.99 -15.44 -4.42
N LYS A 44 6.81 -15.84 -3.94
CA LYS A 44 6.28 -17.21 -3.98
C LYS A 44 5.42 -17.45 -5.21
N HIS A 45 6.02 -17.27 -6.38
CA HIS A 45 5.31 -17.35 -7.66
C HIS A 45 4.99 -18.79 -8.07
N ASP A 46 4.11 -18.96 -9.06
CA ASP A 46 3.75 -20.29 -9.56
C ASP A 46 4.92 -21.04 -10.20
N ILE A 47 5.92 -20.31 -10.71
CA ILE A 47 7.16 -20.89 -11.26
C ILE A 47 7.89 -21.79 -10.24
N LEU A 48 7.75 -21.55 -8.94
CA LEU A 48 8.34 -22.41 -7.90
C LEU A 48 7.78 -23.84 -7.93
N HIS A 49 6.57 -24.02 -8.42
CA HIS A 49 5.92 -25.32 -8.58
C HIS A 49 6.14 -25.95 -9.96
N PHE A 50 6.93 -25.32 -10.83
CA PHE A 50 7.25 -25.84 -12.15
C PHE A 50 7.88 -27.23 -12.09
N ARG A 51 7.34 -28.15 -12.91
CA ARG A 51 7.79 -29.55 -13.05
C ARG A 51 7.72 -29.94 -14.52
N LEU A 52 8.70 -30.73 -14.95
CA LEU A 52 8.77 -31.28 -16.30
C LEU A 52 8.40 -32.76 -16.25
N PHE A 53 7.59 -33.21 -17.20
CA PHE A 53 7.16 -34.59 -17.30
C PHE A 53 7.46 -35.15 -18.70
N TYR A 54 7.74 -36.44 -18.78
CA TYR A 54 7.90 -37.19 -20.03
C TYR A 54 7.15 -38.53 -19.93
N MET A 55 6.81 -39.11 -21.08
CA MET A 55 6.20 -40.44 -21.15
C MET A 55 7.25 -41.49 -21.49
N ASP A 56 7.21 -42.63 -20.81
CA ASP A 56 8.03 -43.79 -21.18
C ASP A 56 7.38 -44.62 -22.30
N ASN A 57 8.10 -45.65 -22.76
CA ASN A 57 7.65 -46.56 -23.82
C ASN A 57 6.40 -47.36 -23.43
N GLY A 58 6.04 -47.43 -22.15
CA GLY A 58 4.84 -48.07 -21.62
C GLY A 58 3.66 -47.11 -21.46
N GLY A 59 3.80 -45.83 -21.85
CA GLY A 59 2.78 -44.80 -21.69
C GLY A 59 2.66 -44.25 -20.26
N LYS A 60 3.59 -44.56 -19.36
CA LYS A 60 3.59 -44.05 -17.99
C LYS A 60 4.30 -42.70 -17.95
N VAL A 61 3.68 -41.73 -17.27
CA VAL A 61 4.23 -40.38 -17.07
C VAL A 61 5.23 -40.39 -15.92
N HIS A 62 6.42 -39.87 -16.17
CA HIS A 62 7.49 -39.70 -15.18
C HIS A 62 7.91 -38.24 -15.11
N GLU A 63 8.30 -37.78 -13.91
CA GLU A 63 8.93 -36.47 -13.78
C GLU A 63 10.37 -36.52 -14.30
N ALA A 64 10.75 -35.55 -15.13
CA ALA A 64 12.12 -35.35 -15.57
C ALA A 64 12.94 -34.73 -14.43
N THR A 65 13.74 -35.54 -13.75
CA THR A 65 14.65 -35.11 -12.68
C THR A 65 16.05 -34.76 -13.19
N SER A 66 16.42 -35.20 -14.39
CA SER A 66 17.75 -35.02 -14.98
C SER A 66 17.94 -33.72 -15.76
N ARG A 67 16.86 -32.96 -16.00
CA ARG A 67 16.91 -31.69 -16.73
C ARG A 67 17.01 -30.50 -15.78
N SER A 68 17.61 -29.40 -16.23
CA SER A 68 17.63 -28.17 -15.48
C SER A 68 16.20 -27.64 -15.22
N LYS A 69 15.96 -27.22 -13.97
CA LYS A 69 14.67 -26.73 -13.46
C LYS A 69 14.89 -25.44 -12.66
N LEU A 70 15.49 -24.43 -13.27
CA LEU A 70 15.56 -23.08 -12.71
C LEU A 70 14.16 -22.53 -12.46
N LYS A 71 14.02 -21.88 -11.32
CA LYS A 71 12.76 -21.33 -10.79
C LYS A 71 13.07 -19.97 -10.18
N ILE A 72 12.99 -18.94 -11.00
CA ILE A 72 13.32 -17.58 -10.62
C ILE A 72 12.02 -16.77 -10.68
N PRO A 73 11.46 -16.38 -9.52
CA PRO A 73 10.35 -15.43 -9.45
C PRO A 73 10.87 -14.01 -9.67
N HIS A 74 10.27 -13.25 -10.58
CA HIS A 74 10.63 -11.84 -10.82
C HIS A 74 9.64 -10.91 -10.11
N GLY A 75 10.10 -10.18 -9.09
CA GLY A 75 9.30 -9.39 -8.15
C GLY A 75 8.63 -8.12 -8.68
N TYR A 76 8.08 -8.16 -9.90
CA TYR A 76 7.35 -7.03 -10.49
C TYR A 76 6.18 -6.58 -9.64
N LEU A 77 5.43 -7.50 -9.03
CA LEU A 77 4.31 -7.12 -8.17
C LEU A 77 4.80 -6.33 -6.94
N THR A 78 5.87 -6.80 -6.31
CA THR A 78 6.50 -6.15 -5.15
C THR A 78 6.88 -4.72 -5.50
N GLU A 79 7.65 -4.53 -6.58
CA GLU A 79 8.05 -3.21 -7.06
C GLU A 79 6.84 -2.29 -7.33
N LEU A 80 5.80 -2.78 -8.01
CA LEU A 80 4.62 -2.00 -8.36
C LEU A 80 3.74 -1.61 -7.16
N ILE A 81 3.72 -2.44 -6.11
CA ILE A 81 3.01 -2.14 -4.86
C ILE A 81 3.84 -1.15 -4.04
N ASP A 82 5.15 -1.36 -3.92
CA ASP A 82 6.04 -0.48 -3.16
C ASP A 82 6.06 0.92 -3.77
N GLN A 83 6.15 1.03 -5.09
CA GLN A 83 6.02 2.30 -5.79
C GLN A 83 4.70 3.00 -5.43
N LYS A 84 3.57 2.30 -5.46
CA LYS A 84 2.26 2.89 -5.13
C LYS A 84 2.19 3.36 -3.68
N VAL A 85 2.67 2.56 -2.73
CA VAL A 85 2.66 2.89 -1.29
C VAL A 85 3.56 4.09 -1.03
N GLN A 86 4.81 4.04 -1.48
CA GLN A 86 5.78 5.10 -1.23
C GLN A 86 5.39 6.40 -1.94
N TYR A 87 4.91 6.32 -3.18
CA TYR A 87 4.45 7.50 -3.91
C TYR A 87 3.29 8.23 -3.21
N LEU A 88 2.46 7.51 -2.46
CA LEU A 88 1.33 8.09 -1.72
C LEU A 88 1.68 8.50 -0.28
N LEU A 89 2.57 7.77 0.39
CA LEU A 89 2.71 7.79 1.86
C LEU A 89 4.17 7.80 2.34
N SER A 90 5.15 8.10 1.48
CA SER A 90 6.51 8.40 1.94
C SER A 90 6.55 9.66 2.79
N ASN A 91 5.79 10.69 2.40
CA ASN A 91 5.54 11.85 3.22
C ASN A 91 4.41 11.57 4.22
N PRO A 92 4.54 12.03 5.48
CA PRO A 92 3.48 11.94 6.48
C PRO A 92 2.18 12.59 5.99
N VAL A 93 1.05 11.97 6.32
CA VAL A 93 -0.25 12.60 6.10
C VAL A 93 -0.41 13.74 7.09
N GLU A 94 -0.67 14.93 6.58
CA GLU A 94 -0.92 16.12 7.39
C GLU A 94 -2.42 16.36 7.52
N ILE A 95 -2.87 16.68 8.73
CA ILE A 95 -4.27 17.01 8.99
C ILE A 95 -4.30 18.36 9.69
N ASN A 96 -4.90 19.34 9.02
CA ASN A 96 -4.94 20.72 9.49
C ASN A 96 -6.36 21.11 9.90
N THR A 97 -6.46 21.93 10.94
CA THR A 97 -7.71 22.50 11.46
C THR A 97 -7.52 23.94 11.93
N GLU A 98 -8.57 24.75 11.85
CA GLU A 98 -8.59 26.11 12.38
C GLU A 98 -9.13 26.15 13.82
N GLN A 99 -9.67 25.04 14.33
CA GLN A 99 -10.18 24.94 15.70
C GLN A 99 -9.04 25.05 16.71
N LYS A 100 -9.09 26.11 17.52
CA LYS A 100 -8.09 26.42 18.53
C LYS A 100 -7.89 25.25 19.51
N GLY A 101 -6.66 24.75 19.59
CA GLY A 101 -6.24 23.68 20.51
C GLY A 101 -6.52 22.26 20.02
N LEU A 102 -7.28 22.07 18.92
CA LEU A 102 -7.52 20.75 18.36
C LEU A 102 -6.27 20.19 17.67
N GLN A 103 -5.50 21.03 16.99
CA GLN A 103 -4.28 20.62 16.28
C GLN A 103 -3.29 19.88 17.21
N GLU A 104 -2.95 20.47 18.36
CA GLU A 104 -2.04 19.87 19.34
C GLU A 104 -2.53 18.52 19.89
N LEU A 105 -3.84 18.30 19.89
CA LEU A 105 -4.45 17.03 20.30
C LEU A 105 -4.41 16.02 19.15
N LEU A 106 -4.71 16.44 17.93
CA LEU A 106 -4.63 15.60 16.72
C LEU A 106 -3.22 15.09 16.47
N ASP A 107 -2.21 15.95 16.64
CA ASP A 107 -0.79 15.60 16.45
C ASP A 107 -0.32 14.47 17.38
N GLN A 108 -1.03 14.25 18.50
CA GLN A 108 -0.75 13.10 19.37
C GLN A 108 -1.26 11.79 18.78
N TYR A 109 -2.33 11.80 17.99
CA TYR A 109 -2.89 10.59 17.36
C TYR A 109 -2.27 10.31 15.99
N ILE A 110 -1.85 11.36 15.27
CA ILE A 110 -1.29 11.28 13.93
C ILE A 110 0.23 11.24 14.06
N ASP A 111 0.72 10.13 14.62
CA ASP A 111 2.13 9.89 14.86
C ASP A 111 2.72 8.90 13.84
N GLU A 112 3.97 8.49 14.06
CA GLU A 112 4.68 7.53 13.21
C GLU A 112 3.96 6.17 13.13
N ASP A 113 3.31 5.73 14.21
CA ASP A 113 2.55 4.48 14.23
C ASP A 113 1.29 4.59 13.36
N PHE A 114 0.62 5.75 13.38
CA PHE A 114 -0.48 6.02 12.45
C PHE A 114 -0.02 6.00 11.00
N GLN A 115 1.12 6.64 10.68
CA GLN A 115 1.68 6.63 9.33
C GLN A 115 2.05 5.22 8.87
N LEU A 116 2.72 4.43 9.73
CA LEU A 116 3.05 3.04 9.45
C LEU A 116 1.79 2.21 9.18
N MET A 117 0.77 2.36 10.00
CA MET A 117 -0.52 1.68 9.83
C MET A 117 -1.14 2.02 8.47
N LEU A 118 -1.11 3.29 8.02
CA LEU A 118 -1.60 3.68 6.69
C LEU A 118 -0.80 3.01 5.56
N GLN A 119 0.52 2.93 5.68
CA GLN A 119 1.36 2.26 4.68
C GLN A 119 1.03 0.77 4.58
N GLU A 120 0.97 0.07 5.72
CA GLU A 120 0.60 -1.34 5.80
C GLU A 120 -0.83 -1.58 5.28
N LEU A 121 -1.75 -0.66 5.52
CA LEU A 121 -3.14 -0.73 5.06
C LEU A 121 -3.22 -0.66 3.52
N VAL A 122 -2.49 0.27 2.90
CA VAL A 122 -2.46 0.40 1.43
C VAL A 122 -1.70 -0.78 0.80
N GLU A 123 -0.60 -1.23 1.40
CA GLU A 123 0.17 -2.39 0.96
C GLU A 123 -0.69 -3.66 0.98
N GLY A 124 -1.27 -3.97 2.14
CA GLY A 124 -2.14 -5.11 2.36
C GLY A 124 -3.40 -5.07 1.50
N GLY A 125 -3.99 -3.88 1.34
CA GLY A 125 -5.11 -3.66 0.42
C GLY A 125 -4.73 -3.94 -1.03
N SER A 126 -3.54 -3.55 -1.47
CA SER A 126 -3.05 -3.79 -2.84
C SER A 126 -2.80 -5.28 -3.09
N GLN A 127 -2.26 -6.01 -2.11
CA GLN A 127 -2.03 -7.46 -2.18
C GLN A 127 -3.34 -8.25 -2.16
N LYS A 128 -4.31 -7.85 -1.34
CA LYS A 128 -5.51 -8.66 -1.03
C LYS A 128 -6.80 -8.13 -1.66
N GLY A 129 -6.77 -6.92 -2.22
CA GLY A 129 -7.93 -6.23 -2.78
C GLY A 129 -8.74 -5.42 -1.76
N TYR A 130 -8.61 -5.73 -0.47
CA TYR A 130 -9.05 -4.90 0.66
C TYR A 130 -8.30 -5.30 1.94
N GLU A 131 -8.30 -4.41 2.91
CA GLU A 131 -7.66 -4.56 4.21
C GLU A 131 -8.51 -3.91 5.30
N PHE A 132 -8.36 -4.32 6.56
CA PHE A 132 -9.08 -3.71 7.67
C PHE A 132 -8.16 -2.93 8.60
N VAL A 133 -8.71 -1.89 9.22
CA VAL A 133 -8.17 -1.24 10.41
C VAL A 133 -8.98 -1.73 11.61
N TYR A 134 -8.32 -2.33 12.59
CA TYR A 134 -8.89 -2.61 13.90
C TYR A 134 -8.71 -1.42 14.83
N THR A 135 -9.80 -1.08 15.52
CA THR A 135 -9.85 0.04 16.46
C THR A 135 -9.70 -0.48 17.88
N LYS A 136 -8.72 0.04 18.63
CA LYS A 136 -8.49 -0.31 20.02
C LYS A 136 -8.68 0.91 20.91
N LEU A 137 -9.48 0.76 21.97
CA LEU A 137 -9.52 1.75 23.05
C LEU A 137 -8.33 1.51 23.99
N GLY A 138 -7.38 2.43 24.01
CA GLY A 138 -6.28 2.44 24.97
C GLY A 138 -6.63 3.20 26.25
N GLU A 139 -5.80 3.03 27.28
CA GLU A 139 -5.93 3.77 28.54
C GLU A 139 -5.78 5.28 28.32
N ASP A 140 -4.76 5.69 27.54
CA ASP A 140 -4.45 7.11 27.29
C ASP A 140 -5.18 7.67 26.07
N ARG A 141 -5.25 6.88 24.99
CA ARG A 141 -5.85 7.27 23.70
C ARG A 141 -6.31 6.06 22.89
N LEU A 142 -7.28 6.28 22.02
CA LEU A 142 -7.61 5.38 20.91
C LEU A 142 -6.37 5.12 20.04
N SER A 143 -6.24 3.89 19.54
CA SER A 143 -5.22 3.52 18.55
C SER A 143 -5.75 2.59 17.47
N PHE A 144 -5.03 2.53 16.35
CA PHE A 144 -5.40 1.79 15.15
C PHE A 144 -4.31 0.78 14.79
N GLN A 145 -4.72 -0.39 14.30
CA GLN A 145 -3.80 -1.42 13.81
C GLN A 145 -4.37 -2.09 12.57
N VAL A 146 -3.53 -2.54 11.66
CA VAL A 146 -3.99 -3.33 10.52
C VAL A 146 -4.50 -4.69 11.01
N ALA A 147 -5.72 -5.03 10.59
CA ALA A 147 -6.31 -6.35 10.75
C ALA A 147 -6.30 -7.09 9.41
N ASP A 148 -5.42 -8.09 9.33
CA ASP A 148 -5.21 -8.91 8.15
C ASP A 148 -6.53 -9.48 7.61
N SER A 149 -6.96 -8.97 6.45
CA SER A 149 -8.19 -9.35 5.78
C SER A 149 -8.27 -10.83 5.46
N LEU A 150 -7.18 -11.59 5.36
CA LEU A 150 -7.25 -13.06 5.23
C LEU A 150 -7.91 -13.75 6.43
N LYS A 151 -7.96 -13.07 7.57
CA LYS A 151 -8.43 -13.57 8.86
C LYS A 151 -9.75 -12.95 9.29
N VAL A 152 -10.32 -12.04 8.49
CA VAL A 152 -11.52 -11.29 8.83
C VAL A 152 -12.67 -11.66 7.90
N ILE A 153 -13.86 -11.81 8.47
CA ILE A 153 -15.13 -12.10 7.80
C ILE A 153 -16.16 -11.06 8.24
N GLU A 154 -16.77 -10.37 7.29
CA GLU A 154 -17.92 -9.49 7.54
C GLU A 154 -19.21 -10.29 7.44
N ILE A 155 -20.11 -10.09 8.40
CA ILE A 155 -21.44 -10.71 8.42
C ILE A 155 -22.48 -9.61 8.24
N TYR A 156 -23.28 -9.73 7.19
CA TYR A 156 -24.34 -8.79 6.87
C TYR A 156 -25.72 -9.44 7.07
N ASP A 157 -26.72 -8.64 7.45
CA ASP A 157 -28.12 -9.04 7.42
C ASP A 157 -28.69 -9.06 5.98
N ALA A 158 -29.99 -9.27 5.85
CA ALA A 158 -30.68 -9.31 4.55
C ALA A 158 -30.73 -7.95 3.84
N ASP A 159 -30.60 -6.84 4.59
CA ASP A 159 -30.64 -5.47 4.10
C ASP A 159 -29.23 -4.90 3.83
N TYR A 160 -28.20 -5.75 3.92
CA TYR A 160 -26.78 -5.40 3.78
C TYR A 160 -26.22 -4.50 4.90
N ASN A 161 -26.83 -4.50 6.08
CA ASN A 161 -26.23 -3.88 7.26
C ASN A 161 -25.21 -4.83 7.87
N LEU A 162 -24.05 -4.30 8.25
CA LEU A 162 -23.03 -5.07 8.97
C LEU A 162 -23.51 -5.34 10.38
N ILE A 163 -23.70 -6.62 10.75
CA ILE A 163 -24.22 -7.01 12.06
C ILE A 163 -23.17 -7.67 12.96
N ALA A 164 -22.13 -8.26 12.36
CA ALA A 164 -21.03 -8.85 13.09
C ALA A 164 -19.76 -8.96 12.24
N ILE A 165 -18.61 -9.10 12.89
CA ILE A 165 -17.33 -9.43 12.26
C ILE A 165 -16.72 -10.63 12.96
N ILE A 166 -16.21 -11.58 12.19
CA ILE A 166 -15.40 -12.69 12.71
C ILE A 166 -13.94 -12.44 12.38
N ARG A 167 -13.08 -12.45 13.40
CA ARG A 167 -11.63 -12.52 13.23
C ARG A 167 -11.14 -13.89 13.70
N TYR A 168 -10.43 -14.63 12.84
CA TYR A 168 -9.96 -15.97 13.15
C TYR A 168 -8.48 -16.17 12.78
N TYR A 169 -7.76 -16.97 13.57
CA TYR A 169 -6.35 -17.22 13.32
C TYR A 169 -5.91 -18.57 13.89
N ASP A 170 -4.90 -19.16 13.27
CA ASP A 170 -4.30 -20.40 13.75
C ASP A 170 -3.14 -20.08 14.69
N THR A 171 -3.04 -20.83 15.78
CA THR A 171 -1.90 -20.79 16.69
C THR A 171 -1.53 -22.20 17.13
N ASP A 172 -0.28 -22.38 17.52
CA ASP A 172 0.17 -23.60 18.16
C ASP A 172 0.10 -23.45 19.68
N ILE A 173 -0.48 -24.44 20.37
CA ILE A 173 -0.49 -24.54 21.83
C ILE A 173 0.18 -25.81 22.28
N TYR A 174 0.78 -25.77 23.46
CA TYR A 174 1.36 -26.96 24.10
C TYR A 174 0.31 -27.61 25.00
N GLN A 175 -0.05 -28.85 24.70
CA GLN A 175 -0.96 -29.68 25.50
C GLN A 175 -0.32 -31.07 25.66
N ASP A 176 -0.26 -31.58 26.89
CA ASP A 176 0.19 -32.95 27.21
C ASP A 176 1.50 -33.39 26.55
N GLY A 177 2.50 -32.50 26.52
CA GLY A 177 3.81 -32.81 25.95
C GLY A 177 3.91 -32.67 24.42
N LYS A 178 2.84 -32.22 23.74
CA LYS A 178 2.78 -32.09 22.28
C LYS A 178 2.31 -30.72 21.85
N THR A 179 2.83 -30.26 20.72
CA THR A 179 2.34 -29.07 20.03
C THR A 179 1.09 -29.44 19.24
N VAL A 180 -0.03 -28.81 19.55
CA VAL A 180 -1.32 -28.97 18.88
C VAL A 180 -1.70 -27.66 18.21
N ARG A 181 -2.03 -27.71 16.91
CA ARG A 181 -2.55 -26.56 16.18
C ARG A 181 -4.01 -26.35 16.53
N VAL A 182 -4.35 -25.13 16.92
CA VAL A 182 -5.72 -24.69 17.22
C VAL A 182 -6.10 -23.50 16.37
N THR A 183 -7.40 -23.37 16.09
CA THR A 183 -7.95 -22.18 15.45
C THR A 183 -8.75 -21.41 16.49
N ARG A 184 -8.37 -20.16 16.74
CA ARG A 184 -9.15 -19.22 17.55
C ARG A 184 -10.05 -18.38 16.67
N SER A 185 -11.20 -17.99 17.20
CA SER A 185 -12.14 -17.10 16.53
C SER A 185 -12.74 -16.12 17.52
N GLU A 186 -12.85 -14.88 17.10
CA GLU A 186 -13.43 -13.75 17.83
C GLU A 186 -14.64 -13.29 17.01
N LEU A 187 -15.84 -13.35 17.57
CA LEU A 187 -17.05 -12.84 16.95
C LEU A 187 -17.41 -11.52 17.64
N TRP A 188 -17.26 -10.43 16.91
CA TRP A 188 -17.50 -9.05 17.33
C TRP A 188 -18.86 -8.59 16.82
N ASP A 189 -19.72 -8.09 17.70
CA ASP A 189 -20.91 -7.32 17.33
C ASP A 189 -20.70 -5.84 17.70
N SER A 190 -21.76 -5.03 17.79
CA SER A 190 -21.65 -3.61 18.15
C SER A 190 -21.44 -3.37 19.65
N GLU A 191 -21.55 -4.40 20.48
CA GLU A 191 -21.46 -4.33 21.94
C GLU A 191 -20.37 -5.21 22.55
N LYS A 192 -20.26 -6.44 22.07
CA LYS A 192 -19.57 -7.56 22.70
C LYS A 192 -18.73 -8.36 21.72
N VAL A 193 -17.78 -9.08 22.30
CA VAL A 193 -16.94 -10.06 21.62
C VAL A 193 -17.09 -11.43 22.29
N TRP A 194 -17.32 -12.43 21.45
CA TRP A 194 -17.35 -13.84 21.83
C TRP A 194 -16.08 -14.55 21.38
N TYR A 195 -15.47 -15.32 22.27
CA TYR A 195 -14.25 -16.07 21.97
C TYR A 195 -14.50 -17.56 21.83
N PHE A 196 -14.05 -18.13 20.72
CA PHE A 196 -14.18 -19.55 20.41
C PHE A 196 -12.82 -20.17 20.07
N ILE A 197 -12.70 -21.47 20.34
CA ILE A 197 -11.53 -22.29 19.99
C ILE A 197 -11.97 -23.60 19.34
N SER A 198 -11.20 -24.02 18.33
CA SER A 198 -11.29 -25.33 17.71
C SER A 198 -9.96 -26.07 17.85
N GLU A 199 -9.96 -27.18 18.60
CA GLU A 199 -8.78 -28.03 18.81
C GLU A 199 -8.61 -28.97 17.62
N GLY A 200 -7.38 -29.06 17.06
CA GLY A 200 -7.13 -29.85 15.85
C GLY A 200 -7.47 -29.11 14.54
N GLY A 201 -7.69 -27.79 14.61
CA GLY A 201 -7.86 -26.90 13.46
C GLY A 201 -9.31 -26.59 13.08
N TYR A 202 -9.48 -25.72 12.08
CA TYR A 202 -10.77 -25.10 11.74
C TYR A 202 -11.88 -26.05 11.28
N LEU A 203 -11.53 -27.24 10.77
CA LEU A 203 -12.51 -28.24 10.34
C LEU A 203 -13.23 -28.94 11.50
N GLN A 204 -12.66 -28.86 12.72
CA GLN A 204 -13.27 -29.42 13.92
C GLN A 204 -14.33 -28.47 14.50
N SER A 205 -15.08 -28.95 15.49
CA SER A 205 -16.12 -28.16 16.15
C SER A 205 -15.52 -27.04 16.98
N PHE A 206 -16.02 -25.82 16.80
CA PHE A 206 -15.73 -24.72 17.70
C PHE A 206 -16.50 -24.89 19.02
N LYS A 207 -15.88 -24.46 20.12
CA LYS A 207 -16.48 -24.30 21.46
C LYS A 207 -16.03 -22.96 22.03
N LEU A 208 -16.71 -22.46 23.07
CA LEU A 208 -16.23 -21.28 23.79
C LEU A 208 -14.81 -21.53 24.28
N ASP A 209 -13.94 -20.51 24.18
CA ASP A 209 -12.57 -20.61 24.65
C ASP A 209 -12.57 -20.72 26.19
N PRO A 210 -12.14 -21.85 26.77
CA PRO A 210 -12.16 -22.05 28.21
C PRO A 210 -11.12 -21.18 28.94
N LYS A 211 -10.18 -20.54 28.22
CA LYS A 211 -9.22 -19.61 28.81
C LYS A 211 -9.81 -18.22 29.06
N VAL A 212 -11.01 -17.94 28.53
CA VAL A 212 -11.71 -16.68 28.73
C VAL A 212 -12.72 -16.89 29.84
N GLU A 213 -12.39 -16.41 31.06
CA GLU A 213 -13.20 -16.64 32.28
C GLU A 213 -14.63 -16.12 32.16
N VAL A 214 -14.80 -14.95 31.52
CA VAL A 214 -16.11 -14.35 31.24
C VAL A 214 -16.27 -14.19 29.74
N ASN A 215 -17.26 -14.87 29.15
CA ASN A 215 -17.47 -14.91 27.71
C ASN A 215 -18.98 -14.92 27.42
N PRO A 216 -19.54 -13.90 26.76
CA PRO A 216 -18.87 -12.82 26.03
C PRO A 216 -18.31 -11.70 26.92
N LEU A 217 -17.41 -10.89 26.36
CA LEU A 217 -16.87 -9.66 26.95
C LEU A 217 -17.45 -8.44 26.22
N TYR A 218 -17.58 -7.31 26.92
CA TYR A 218 -17.74 -6.00 26.25
C TYR A 218 -16.44 -5.62 25.54
N HIS A 219 -16.50 -4.76 24.52
CA HIS A 219 -15.31 -4.30 23.81
C HIS A 219 -14.27 -3.66 24.75
N ASP A 220 -14.74 -2.85 25.72
CA ASP A 220 -13.96 -2.34 26.84
C ASP A 220 -14.50 -2.97 28.13
N THR A 221 -13.92 -4.11 28.53
CA THR A 221 -14.33 -4.83 29.75
C THR A 221 -13.47 -4.48 30.94
N ARG A 222 -14.13 -4.26 32.07
CA ARG A 222 -13.55 -4.19 33.41
C ARG A 222 -14.13 -5.31 34.27
N LEU A 223 -13.30 -5.87 35.14
CA LEU A 223 -13.73 -6.88 36.11
C LEU A 223 -13.89 -6.20 37.46
N ASN A 224 -15.01 -6.47 38.13
CA ASN A 224 -15.16 -6.09 39.53
C ASN A 224 -14.10 -6.87 40.36
N PRO A 225 -13.22 -6.20 41.12
CA PRO A 225 -12.18 -6.87 41.91
C PRO A 225 -12.75 -7.87 42.93
N GLU A 226 -13.96 -7.60 43.45
CA GLU A 226 -14.60 -8.38 44.51
C GLU A 226 -15.52 -9.48 43.94
N THR A 227 -16.43 -9.12 43.01
CA THR A 227 -17.43 -10.07 42.50
C THR A 227 -16.97 -10.87 41.28
N LYS A 228 -15.86 -10.45 40.64
CA LYS A 228 -15.38 -10.95 39.33
C LYS A 228 -16.40 -10.80 38.20
N GLU A 229 -17.49 -10.06 38.41
CA GLU A 229 -18.44 -9.75 37.36
C GLU A 229 -17.79 -8.82 36.33
N ALA A 230 -17.97 -9.17 35.05
CA ALA A 230 -17.59 -8.30 33.95
C ALA A 230 -18.65 -7.21 33.74
N TYR A 231 -18.21 -5.97 33.72
CA TYR A 231 -18.99 -4.83 33.27
C TYR A 231 -18.14 -4.04 32.27
N GLY A 232 -18.80 -3.26 31.43
CA GLY A 232 -18.07 -2.56 30.38
C GLY A 232 -18.99 -1.79 29.47
N ARG A 233 -18.41 -1.33 28.38
CA ARG A 233 -19.12 -0.61 27.32
C ARG A 233 -18.56 -1.01 25.97
N SER A 234 -19.35 -0.77 24.93
CA SER A 234 -18.85 -0.89 23.57
C SER A 234 -17.98 0.31 23.21
N ILE A 235 -17.05 0.13 22.26
CA ILE A 235 -16.27 1.24 21.71
C ILE A 235 -17.20 2.28 21.08
N GLY A 236 -18.28 1.85 20.41
CA GLY A 236 -19.29 2.78 19.89
C GLY A 236 -19.91 3.64 20.98
N ASN A 237 -20.36 3.04 22.08
CA ASN A 237 -20.91 3.78 23.21
C ASN A 237 -19.87 4.71 23.85
N ALA A 238 -18.62 4.26 23.99
CA ALA A 238 -17.53 5.11 24.47
C ALA A 238 -17.37 6.35 23.58
N LEU A 239 -17.36 6.19 22.26
CA LEU A 239 -17.15 7.28 21.32
C LEU A 239 -18.44 8.02 20.92
N GLY A 240 -19.60 7.66 21.46
CA GLY A 240 -20.89 8.21 21.02
C GLY A 240 -21.27 7.86 19.58
N VAL A 241 -20.70 6.79 19.03
CA VAL A 241 -20.98 6.28 17.68
C VAL A 241 -21.91 5.07 17.77
N ALA A 242 -23.13 5.21 17.26
CA ALA A 242 -24.11 4.14 17.25
C ALA A 242 -23.67 2.97 16.34
N ASP A 243 -23.98 1.74 16.75
CA ASP A 243 -23.79 0.51 15.97
C ASP A 243 -22.37 0.28 15.43
N PHE A 244 -21.35 0.80 16.13
CA PHE A 244 -19.95 0.66 15.72
C PHE A 244 -19.33 -0.68 16.14
N ILE A 245 -18.96 -1.48 15.14
CA ILE A 245 -18.10 -2.66 15.29
C ILE A 245 -16.65 -2.21 15.05
N PRO A 246 -15.65 -2.60 15.86
CA PRO A 246 -14.32 -1.97 15.90
C PRO A 246 -13.39 -2.33 14.73
N PHE A 247 -13.91 -2.35 13.51
CA PHE A 247 -13.18 -2.58 12.27
C PHE A 247 -13.67 -1.61 11.19
N LEU A 248 -12.73 -0.98 10.49
CA LEU A 248 -12.98 -0.18 9.30
C LEU A 248 -12.36 -0.86 8.09
N ARG A 249 -13.08 -0.91 6.96
CA ARG A 249 -12.59 -1.58 5.75
C ARG A 249 -12.03 -0.58 4.74
N TYR A 250 -10.79 -0.80 4.32
CA TYR A 250 -10.15 -0.14 3.18
C TYR A 250 -10.26 -1.03 1.94
N ASP A 251 -10.96 -0.56 0.91
CA ASP A 251 -11.04 -1.25 -0.37
C ASP A 251 -9.95 -0.72 -1.33
N ASN A 252 -9.21 -1.61 -2.00
CA ASN A 252 -8.23 -1.19 -3.02
C ASN A 252 -8.93 -0.59 -4.25
N ASN A 253 -10.03 -1.22 -4.66
CA ASN A 253 -10.88 -0.78 -5.75
C ASN A 253 -12.33 -1.24 -5.53
N LYS A 254 -13.24 -0.74 -6.37
CA LYS A 254 -14.68 -1.05 -6.27
C LYS A 254 -14.97 -2.56 -6.30
N TYR A 255 -14.16 -3.34 -7.00
CA TYR A 255 -14.36 -4.77 -7.19
C TYR A 255 -13.58 -5.63 -6.20
N GLN A 256 -12.88 -5.02 -5.23
CA GLN A 256 -12.11 -5.71 -4.20
C GLN A 256 -11.05 -6.66 -4.80
N THR A 257 -10.47 -6.29 -5.95
CA THR A 257 -9.45 -7.11 -6.63
C THR A 257 -8.04 -6.70 -6.24
N THR A 258 -7.12 -7.65 -6.32
CA THR A 258 -5.69 -7.42 -6.08
C THR A 258 -5.06 -6.60 -7.22
N ASP A 259 -3.93 -5.94 -6.95
CA ASP A 259 -3.11 -5.32 -8.01
C ASP A 259 -2.41 -6.37 -8.89
N LEU A 260 -2.38 -7.64 -8.46
CA LEU A 260 -1.86 -8.78 -9.21
C LEU A 260 -2.81 -9.25 -10.33
N ASP A 261 -4.13 -9.19 -10.12
CA ASP A 261 -5.14 -9.71 -11.05
C ASP A 261 -4.90 -9.32 -12.54
N PRO A 262 -4.60 -8.05 -12.90
CA PRO A 262 -4.38 -7.66 -14.29
C PRO A 262 -3.02 -8.08 -14.88
N ILE A 263 -2.00 -8.33 -14.05
CA ILE A 263 -0.62 -8.54 -14.51
C ILE A 263 -0.09 -9.96 -14.28
N LYS A 264 -0.77 -10.78 -13.47
CA LYS A 264 -0.35 -12.14 -13.14
C LYS A 264 0.02 -12.98 -14.38
N PRO A 265 -0.80 -13.05 -15.44
CA PRO A 265 -0.47 -13.88 -16.60
C PRO A 265 0.82 -13.43 -17.30
N LEU A 266 1.12 -12.13 -17.27
CA LEU A 266 2.34 -11.56 -17.85
C LEU A 266 3.57 -11.88 -17.00
N ILE A 267 3.45 -11.79 -15.67
CA ILE A 267 4.51 -12.18 -14.73
C ILE A 267 4.81 -13.68 -14.89
N ASP A 268 3.79 -14.53 -14.95
CA ASP A 268 3.96 -15.98 -15.12
C ASP A 268 4.66 -16.34 -16.44
N ASP A 269 4.28 -15.69 -17.54
CA ASP A 269 4.90 -15.90 -18.85
C ASP A 269 6.34 -15.41 -18.86
N TYR A 270 6.61 -14.24 -18.26
CA TYR A 270 7.96 -13.72 -18.08
C TYR A 270 8.84 -14.68 -17.27
N ASP A 271 8.38 -15.11 -16.09
CA ASP A 271 9.07 -16.07 -15.22
C ASP A 271 9.41 -17.36 -15.99
N LEU A 272 8.44 -17.90 -16.72
CA LEU A 272 8.60 -19.12 -17.50
C LEU A 272 9.60 -18.92 -18.65
N MET A 273 9.48 -17.85 -19.43
CA MET A 273 10.34 -17.59 -20.59
C MET A 273 11.79 -17.33 -20.17
N ALA A 274 12.00 -16.56 -19.10
CA ALA A 274 13.31 -16.27 -18.55
C ALA A 274 13.97 -17.53 -17.99
N CYS A 275 13.24 -18.31 -17.17
CA CYS A 275 13.76 -19.57 -16.64
C CYS A 275 14.04 -20.60 -17.74
N ALA A 276 13.17 -20.69 -18.76
CA ALA A 276 13.35 -21.61 -19.88
C ALA A 276 14.60 -21.28 -20.71
N LEU A 277 14.92 -19.99 -20.90
CA LEU A 277 16.16 -19.59 -21.56
C LEU A 277 17.38 -20.08 -20.77
N SER A 278 17.41 -19.81 -19.46
CA SER A 278 18.52 -20.23 -18.61
C SER A 278 18.64 -21.76 -18.52
N ASN A 279 17.51 -22.48 -18.46
CA ASN A 279 17.49 -23.94 -18.52
C ASN A 279 18.06 -24.45 -19.86
N ASN A 280 17.68 -23.85 -20.99
CA ASN A 280 18.21 -24.23 -22.29
C ASN A 280 19.70 -23.96 -22.41
N LEU A 281 20.21 -22.87 -21.82
CA LEU A 281 21.65 -22.55 -21.82
C LEU A 281 22.44 -23.54 -20.95
N GLN A 282 21.90 -23.99 -19.82
CA GLN A 282 22.54 -25.03 -19.00
C GLN A 282 22.47 -26.42 -19.65
N ASP A 283 21.35 -26.75 -20.28
CA ASP A 283 21.17 -28.01 -21.02
C ASP A 283 21.94 -27.99 -22.36
N PHE A 284 22.39 -26.83 -22.86
CA PHE A 284 23.06 -26.69 -24.16
C PHE A 284 24.36 -27.49 -24.27
N ASP A 285 25.04 -27.71 -23.13
CA ASP A 285 26.25 -28.54 -23.04
C ASP A 285 25.97 -30.05 -23.27
N GLN A 286 24.70 -30.47 -23.41
CA GLN A 286 24.31 -31.84 -23.74
C GLN A 286 23.75 -31.93 -25.16
N PRO A 287 24.60 -32.04 -26.20
CA PRO A 287 24.10 -32.24 -27.56
C PRO A 287 23.40 -33.59 -27.71
N PHE A 288 22.40 -33.66 -28.59
CA PHE A 288 21.72 -34.91 -28.90
C PHE A 288 22.56 -35.70 -29.90
N PHE A 289 22.98 -36.90 -29.51
CA PHE A 289 23.72 -37.81 -30.38
C PHE A 289 22.76 -38.81 -31.03
N ALA A 290 22.64 -38.76 -32.35
CA ALA A 290 21.97 -39.78 -33.14
C ALA A 290 23.05 -40.71 -33.73
N VAL A 291 23.16 -41.92 -33.18
CA VAL A 291 24.16 -42.90 -33.58
C VAL A 291 23.54 -43.89 -34.56
N LYS A 292 24.08 -43.98 -35.77
CA LYS A 292 23.71 -44.97 -36.80
C LYS A 292 24.79 -46.05 -36.87
N GLY A 293 24.40 -47.33 -36.81
CA GLY A 293 25.34 -48.46 -36.98
C GLY A 293 26.32 -48.66 -35.80
N PHE A 294 25.83 -48.56 -34.55
CA PHE A 294 26.62 -48.81 -33.34
C PHE A 294 27.16 -50.25 -33.30
N ASN A 295 28.47 -50.40 -33.12
CA ASN A 295 29.17 -51.70 -33.17
C ASN A 295 29.47 -52.22 -31.75
N GLY A 296 28.43 -52.41 -30.93
CA GLY A 296 28.53 -52.89 -29.53
C GLY A 296 27.26 -53.57 -29.03
N ASP A 297 27.36 -54.33 -27.93
CA ASP A 297 26.36 -55.34 -27.54
C ASP A 297 25.26 -54.83 -26.59
N GLY A 298 25.22 -53.53 -26.24
CA GLY A 298 24.18 -53.02 -25.34
C GLY A 298 24.01 -51.50 -25.26
N TYR A 299 22.78 -51.08 -24.97
CA TYR A 299 22.37 -49.68 -24.81
C TYR A 299 23.13 -48.96 -23.68
N GLU A 300 23.44 -49.64 -22.57
CA GLU A 300 24.24 -49.07 -21.47
C GLU A 300 25.68 -48.78 -21.89
N GLN A 301 26.27 -49.65 -22.73
CA GLN A 301 27.62 -49.47 -23.24
C GLN A 301 27.68 -48.27 -24.19
N LEU A 302 26.63 -48.05 -24.99
CA LEU A 302 26.48 -46.86 -25.84
C LEU A 302 26.43 -45.57 -25.00
N ILE A 303 25.56 -45.51 -23.98
CA ILE A 303 25.43 -44.33 -23.11
C ILE A 303 26.74 -44.04 -22.36
N ASN A 304 27.38 -45.07 -21.81
CA ASN A 304 28.63 -44.90 -21.06
C ASN A 304 29.77 -44.45 -21.98
N ASN A 305 29.87 -44.97 -23.21
CA ASN A 305 30.90 -44.53 -24.17
C ASN A 305 30.67 -43.08 -24.62
N LEU A 306 29.42 -42.69 -24.90
CA LEU A 306 29.07 -41.29 -25.21
C LEU A 306 29.42 -40.35 -24.06
N ARG A 307 29.05 -40.71 -22.82
CA ARG A 307 29.23 -39.86 -21.64
C ARG A 307 30.69 -39.78 -21.16
N SER A 308 31.46 -40.87 -21.25
CA SER A 308 32.83 -40.93 -20.70
C SER A 308 33.93 -40.67 -21.72
N ARG A 309 33.71 -41.01 -23.00
CA ARG A 309 34.74 -40.92 -24.05
C ARG A 309 34.39 -39.95 -25.17
N GLY A 310 33.14 -39.47 -25.26
CA GLY A 310 32.69 -38.59 -26.33
C GLY A 310 32.76 -39.19 -27.73
N ALA A 311 33.00 -40.50 -27.85
CA ALA A 311 33.22 -41.20 -29.11
C ALA A 311 32.58 -42.59 -29.06
N VAL A 312 32.05 -43.02 -30.19
CA VAL A 312 31.33 -44.29 -30.34
C VAL A 312 31.86 -45.01 -31.58
N GLY A 313 32.17 -46.31 -31.46
CA GLY A 313 32.53 -47.14 -32.59
C GLY A 313 31.32 -47.41 -33.48
N VAL A 314 31.42 -47.05 -34.76
CA VAL A 314 30.40 -47.27 -35.79
C VAL A 314 30.94 -48.19 -36.90
N GLY A 315 30.09 -49.01 -37.51
CA GLY A 315 30.47 -49.92 -38.61
C GLY A 315 30.66 -49.21 -39.96
N ASP A 316 30.92 -49.98 -41.02
CA ASP A 316 31.32 -49.48 -42.36
C ASP A 316 30.34 -48.50 -43.03
N ASN A 317 29.06 -48.49 -42.64
CA ASN A 317 28.02 -47.53 -43.06
C ASN A 317 27.39 -46.77 -41.88
N GLY A 318 28.06 -46.74 -40.74
CA GLY A 318 27.59 -46.07 -39.53
C GLY A 318 28.10 -44.63 -39.42
N GLY A 319 27.43 -43.82 -38.61
CA GLY A 319 27.74 -42.41 -38.44
C GLY A 319 27.21 -41.86 -37.12
N LEU A 320 27.85 -40.81 -36.61
CA LEU A 320 27.41 -40.06 -35.44
C LEU A 320 26.92 -38.69 -35.89
N ASP A 321 25.60 -38.49 -35.88
CA ASP A 321 25.00 -37.20 -36.17
C ASP A 321 24.81 -36.46 -34.83
N VAL A 322 25.44 -35.29 -34.71
CA VAL A 322 25.29 -34.41 -33.56
C VAL A 322 24.22 -33.37 -33.89
N HIS A 323 23.07 -33.47 -33.22
CA HIS A 323 22.00 -32.49 -33.33
C HIS A 323 22.13 -31.48 -32.18
N THR A 324 22.47 -30.24 -32.52
CA THR A 324 22.37 -29.10 -31.61
C THR A 324 20.98 -28.48 -31.70
N VAL A 325 20.41 -28.12 -30.55
CA VAL A 325 19.14 -27.41 -30.51
C VAL A 325 19.40 -25.94 -30.79
N ASN A 326 18.80 -25.39 -31.84
CA ASN A 326 18.85 -23.95 -32.10
C ASN A 326 17.94 -23.23 -31.10
N ILE A 327 18.53 -22.44 -30.20
CA ILE A 327 17.79 -21.64 -29.22
C ILE A 327 17.46 -20.28 -29.86
N PRO A 328 16.17 -19.93 -30.07
CA PRO A 328 15.80 -18.65 -30.67
C PRO A 328 15.93 -17.51 -29.65
N VAL A 329 17.15 -17.08 -29.37
CA VAL A 329 17.47 -16.08 -28.33
C VAL A 329 16.77 -14.74 -28.62
N GLU A 330 16.77 -14.28 -29.87
CA GLU A 330 16.17 -12.98 -30.24
C GLU A 330 14.65 -12.95 -30.05
N ALA A 331 13.95 -14.03 -30.42
CA ALA A 331 12.51 -14.13 -30.17
C ALA A 331 12.20 -14.12 -28.66
N ARG A 332 13.04 -14.74 -27.84
CA ARG A 332 12.88 -14.74 -26.38
C ARG A 332 13.14 -13.36 -25.77
N LYS A 333 14.21 -12.67 -26.18
CA LYS A 333 14.47 -11.29 -25.76
C LYS A 333 13.29 -10.38 -26.09
N ALA A 334 12.82 -10.42 -27.33
CA ALA A 334 11.68 -9.61 -27.78
C ALA A 334 10.42 -9.89 -26.95
N LYS A 335 10.15 -11.16 -26.62
CA LYS A 335 9.02 -11.54 -25.79
C LYS A 335 9.14 -11.02 -24.35
N LEU A 336 10.32 -11.17 -23.72
CA LEU A 336 10.57 -10.64 -22.38
C LEU A 336 10.39 -9.12 -22.32
N THR A 337 10.81 -8.39 -23.36
CA THR A 337 10.57 -6.94 -23.46
C THR A 337 9.09 -6.61 -23.53
N VAL A 338 8.32 -7.30 -24.39
CA VAL A 338 6.86 -7.10 -24.52
C VAL A 338 6.13 -7.40 -23.21
N ASP A 339 6.52 -8.47 -22.51
CA ASP A 339 5.92 -8.83 -21.23
C ASP A 339 6.25 -7.79 -20.15
N LYS A 340 7.51 -7.35 -20.07
CA LYS A 340 7.92 -6.27 -19.16
C LYS A 340 7.12 -4.99 -19.42
N GLU A 341 7.04 -4.54 -20.66
CA GLU A 341 6.25 -3.35 -21.03
C GLU A 341 4.77 -3.52 -20.69
N GLY A 342 4.21 -4.71 -20.94
CA GLY A 342 2.85 -5.06 -20.55
C GLY A 342 2.64 -4.98 -19.03
N ILE A 343 3.57 -5.52 -18.24
CA ILE A 343 3.50 -5.51 -16.78
C ILE A 343 3.45 -4.07 -16.24
N TYR A 344 4.34 -3.18 -16.67
CA TYR A 344 4.29 -1.78 -16.20
C TYR A 344 3.07 -1.02 -16.72
N LYS A 345 2.65 -1.26 -17.97
CA LYS A 345 1.48 -0.59 -18.55
C LYS A 345 0.17 -0.99 -17.90
N PHE A 346 -0.05 -2.29 -17.70
CA PHE A 346 -1.28 -2.81 -17.09
C PHE A 346 -1.24 -2.78 -15.56
N GLY A 347 -0.05 -2.86 -14.96
CA GLY A 347 0.18 -2.66 -13.53
C GLY A 347 0.17 -1.19 -13.10
N MET A 348 0.15 -0.28 -14.09
CA MET A 348 0.18 1.18 -13.92
C MET A 348 1.35 1.65 -13.03
N GLY A 349 2.54 1.14 -13.31
CA GLY A 349 3.76 1.50 -12.60
C GLY A 349 4.70 2.39 -13.39
N PHE A 350 5.73 2.87 -12.71
CA PHE A 350 6.82 3.61 -13.29
C PHE A 350 7.98 2.66 -13.63
N ASP A 351 8.42 2.63 -14.89
CA ASP A 351 9.60 1.87 -15.31
C ASP A 351 10.85 2.76 -15.29
N SER A 352 11.71 2.56 -14.29
CA SER A 352 12.95 3.31 -14.11
C SER A 352 14.01 3.00 -15.17
N SER A 353 13.92 1.86 -15.87
CA SER A 353 14.90 1.49 -16.89
C SER A 353 14.79 2.29 -18.18
N GLN A 354 13.68 3.02 -18.37
CA GLN A 354 13.50 3.89 -19.53
C GLN A 354 14.14 5.27 -19.33
N VAL A 355 14.73 5.59 -18.17
CA VAL A 355 15.50 6.84 -17.96
C VAL A 355 16.62 6.87 -19.00
N GLY A 356 16.42 7.67 -20.04
CA GLY A 356 17.36 7.76 -21.15
C GLY A 356 18.58 8.55 -20.72
N ASP A 357 19.74 8.20 -21.25
CA ASP A 357 20.96 9.01 -21.14
C ASP A 357 20.76 10.34 -21.89
N GLY A 358 20.37 11.40 -21.18
CA GLY A 358 20.21 12.76 -21.71
C GLY A 358 19.50 13.69 -20.72
N ASN A 359 19.43 15.00 -21.01
CA ASN A 359 18.66 15.97 -20.21
C ASN A 359 17.17 15.57 -20.20
N VAL A 360 16.74 14.80 -19.20
CA VAL A 360 15.35 14.39 -19.02
C VAL A 360 14.60 15.58 -18.44
N THR A 361 13.77 16.24 -19.25
CA THR A 361 12.94 17.36 -18.77
C THR A 361 11.86 16.86 -17.81
N ASN A 362 11.40 17.75 -16.91
CA ASN A 362 10.31 17.49 -15.98
C ASN A 362 9.02 17.02 -16.69
N VAL A 363 8.77 17.48 -17.91
CA VAL A 363 7.65 17.00 -18.74
C VAL A 363 7.80 15.52 -19.08
N VAL A 364 9.00 15.05 -19.40
CA VAL A 364 9.26 13.63 -19.67
C VAL A 364 9.11 12.80 -18.40
N ILE A 365 9.61 13.30 -17.26
CA ILE A 365 9.45 12.62 -15.96
C ILE A 365 7.96 12.47 -15.63
N GLN A 366 7.19 13.56 -15.70
CA GLN A 366 5.73 13.55 -15.48
C GLN A 366 4.98 12.62 -16.44
N SER A 367 5.39 12.57 -17.72
CA SER A 367 4.77 11.68 -18.71
C SER A 367 4.87 10.20 -18.31
N ARG A 368 5.90 9.82 -17.55
CA ARG A 368 6.14 8.46 -17.07
C ARG A 368 5.42 8.14 -15.77
N TYR A 369 5.26 9.14 -14.89
CA TYR A 369 4.45 9.02 -13.69
C TYR A 369 2.95 8.99 -13.98
N THR A 370 2.50 9.40 -15.16
CA THR A 370 1.06 9.52 -15.51
C THR A 370 0.22 8.28 -15.18
N LEU A 371 0.73 7.07 -15.43
CA LEU A 371 0.01 5.83 -15.08
C LEU A 371 -0.03 5.59 -13.55
N LEU A 372 1.10 5.80 -12.88
CA LEU A 372 1.20 5.68 -11.43
C LEU A 372 0.30 6.72 -10.75
N ASP A 373 0.28 7.96 -11.22
CA ASP A 373 -0.64 9.01 -10.79
C ASP A 373 -2.09 8.59 -10.94
N LEU A 374 -2.48 8.00 -12.07
CA LEU A 374 -3.85 7.53 -12.26
C LEU A 374 -4.24 6.43 -11.27
N LYS A 375 -3.30 5.53 -10.96
CA LYS A 375 -3.47 4.47 -9.96
C LYS A 375 -3.61 5.06 -8.55
N CYS A 376 -2.71 5.97 -8.19
CA CYS A 376 -2.63 6.61 -6.89
C CYS A 376 -3.79 7.58 -6.64
N ASN A 377 -4.25 8.33 -7.65
CA ASN A 377 -5.48 9.13 -7.59
C ASN A 377 -6.70 8.30 -7.17
N LYS A 378 -6.83 7.08 -7.72
CA LYS A 378 -7.94 6.18 -7.37
C LYS A 378 -7.82 5.62 -5.95
N ALA A 379 -6.60 5.33 -5.51
CA ALA A 379 -6.32 4.82 -4.17
C ALA A 379 -6.51 5.92 -3.11
N GLU A 380 -6.05 7.14 -3.40
CA GLU A 380 -6.12 8.31 -2.52
C GLU A 380 -7.56 8.66 -2.12
N ILE A 381 -8.51 8.63 -3.06
CA ILE A 381 -9.94 8.89 -2.75
C ILE A 381 -10.46 7.91 -1.68
N ARG A 382 -10.05 6.63 -1.76
CA ARG A 382 -10.47 5.60 -0.80
C ARG A 382 -9.71 5.72 0.52
N LEU A 383 -8.44 6.13 0.44
CA LEU A 383 -7.61 6.37 1.60
C LEU A 383 -8.13 7.57 2.42
N ARG A 384 -8.48 8.68 1.75
CA ARG A 384 -9.14 9.84 2.38
C ARG A 384 -10.45 9.46 3.06
N LYS A 385 -11.24 8.57 2.45
CA LYS A 385 -12.48 8.07 3.06
C LYS A 385 -12.20 7.37 4.40
N ILE A 386 -11.25 6.44 4.44
CA ILE A 386 -10.97 5.71 5.68
C ILE A 386 -10.28 6.60 6.72
N ILE A 387 -9.38 7.50 6.30
CA ILE A 387 -8.77 8.50 7.20
C ILE A 387 -9.86 9.37 7.82
N LYS A 388 -10.85 9.83 7.06
CA LYS A 388 -11.98 10.59 7.61
C LYS A 388 -12.74 9.80 8.67
N GLN A 389 -13.04 8.52 8.44
CA GLN A 389 -13.69 7.66 9.45
C GLN A 389 -12.83 7.50 10.70
N MET A 390 -11.51 7.36 10.56
CA MET A 390 -10.60 7.32 11.71
C MET A 390 -10.57 8.66 12.46
N LEU A 391 -10.60 9.79 11.74
CA LEU A 391 -10.64 11.12 12.35
C LEU A 391 -11.93 11.37 13.12
N GLU A 392 -13.07 10.90 12.62
CA GLU A 392 -14.34 10.93 13.36
C GLU A 392 -14.22 10.20 14.71
N LEU A 393 -13.53 9.04 14.73
CA LEU A 393 -13.27 8.29 15.96
C LEU A 393 -12.25 9.01 16.88
N ILE A 394 -11.19 9.60 16.31
CA ILE A 394 -10.18 10.36 17.07
C ILE A 394 -10.82 11.58 17.74
N VAL A 395 -11.58 12.39 16.99
CA VAL A 395 -12.24 13.59 17.53
C VAL A 395 -13.27 13.21 18.59
N ALA A 396 -14.00 12.10 18.40
CA ALA A 396 -14.89 11.57 19.41
C ALA A 396 -14.16 11.17 20.72
N ASP A 397 -13.01 10.50 20.61
CA ASP A 397 -12.17 10.12 21.77
C ASP A 397 -11.63 11.38 22.49
N ILE A 398 -11.15 12.37 21.72
CA ILE A 398 -10.69 13.67 22.24
C ILE A 398 -11.82 14.37 23.01
N ASN A 399 -13.01 14.46 22.43
CA ASN A 399 -14.16 15.11 23.05
C ASN A 399 -14.60 14.40 24.33
N GLN A 400 -14.61 13.06 24.33
CA GLN A 400 -14.93 12.30 25.53
C GLN A 400 -13.91 12.50 26.64
N ARG A 401 -12.61 12.50 26.32
CA ARG A 401 -11.52 12.55 27.32
C ARG A 401 -11.30 13.95 27.88
N ASN A 402 -11.36 14.98 27.04
CA ASN A 402 -11.07 16.37 27.42
C ASN A 402 -12.33 17.17 27.75
N ASN A 403 -13.52 16.56 27.65
CA ASN A 403 -14.80 17.23 27.83
C ASN A 403 -14.96 18.46 26.90
N THR A 404 -14.53 18.30 25.65
CA THR A 404 -14.58 19.30 24.58
C THR A 404 -15.71 18.99 23.59
N ALA A 405 -15.95 19.91 22.65
CA ALA A 405 -16.99 19.77 21.62
C ALA A 405 -16.45 20.18 20.23
N TYR A 406 -15.31 19.61 19.85
CA TYR A 406 -14.74 19.80 18.52
C TYR A 406 -15.56 19.07 17.44
N ASP A 407 -15.52 19.61 16.23
CA ASP A 407 -16.16 19.02 15.05
C ASP A 407 -15.13 18.52 14.03
N THR A 408 -15.58 17.74 13.05
CA THR A 408 -14.76 17.21 11.94
C THR A 408 -14.92 17.99 10.64
N SER A 409 -15.81 18.99 10.59
CA SER A 409 -16.19 19.69 9.35
C SER A 409 -15.06 20.53 8.73
N ASP A 410 -14.13 21.04 9.52
CA ASP A 410 -13.02 21.89 9.08
C ASP A 410 -11.69 21.13 8.93
N LEU A 411 -11.69 19.80 9.14
CA LEU A 411 -10.47 18.99 9.00
C LEU A 411 -10.08 18.86 7.53
N VAL A 412 -8.89 19.35 7.19
CA VAL A 412 -8.31 19.24 5.85
C VAL A 412 -7.21 18.18 5.87
N ILE A 413 -7.42 17.10 5.12
CA ILE A 413 -6.43 16.04 4.93
C ILE A 413 -5.51 16.44 3.77
N ASN A 414 -4.21 16.52 3.99
CA ASN A 414 -3.19 16.80 2.98
C ASN A 414 -2.29 15.57 2.80
N ILE A 415 -2.22 15.09 1.56
CA ILE A 415 -1.38 13.95 1.17
C ILE A 415 -0.44 14.48 0.09
N SER A 416 0.82 14.65 0.44
CA SER A 416 1.86 15.13 -0.48
C SER A 416 2.58 13.96 -1.12
N ARG A 417 2.61 13.93 -2.45
CA ARG A 417 3.29 12.87 -3.21
C ARG A 417 4.77 13.18 -3.34
N ASP A 418 5.58 12.14 -3.28
CA ASP A 418 7.01 12.23 -3.56
C ASP A 418 7.27 11.86 -5.03
N THR A 419 7.54 12.88 -5.84
CA THR A 419 7.89 12.74 -7.26
C THR A 419 9.34 13.14 -7.46
N MET A 420 10.11 12.34 -8.19
CA MET A 420 11.39 12.81 -8.72
C MET A 420 11.12 14.02 -9.64
N ILE A 421 11.76 15.14 -9.33
CA ILE A 421 11.77 16.35 -10.16
C ILE A 421 13.23 16.71 -10.47
N ASP A 422 13.48 17.27 -11.64
CA ASP A 422 14.71 17.98 -11.90
C ASP A 422 14.61 19.35 -11.21
N GLU A 423 15.28 19.48 -10.06
CA GLU A 423 15.36 20.70 -9.28
C GLU A 423 15.97 21.85 -10.08
N THR A 424 16.90 21.57 -11.00
CA THR A 424 17.54 22.57 -11.86
C THR A 424 16.53 23.26 -12.75
N GLU A 425 15.65 22.49 -13.39
CA GLU A 425 14.59 23.03 -14.25
C GLU A 425 13.54 23.81 -13.43
N VAL A 426 13.31 23.42 -12.18
CA VAL A 426 12.44 24.19 -11.26
C VAL A 426 13.08 25.53 -10.89
N GLU A 427 14.36 25.53 -10.51
CA GLU A 427 15.12 26.74 -10.20
C GLU A 427 15.21 27.69 -11.41
N GLU A 428 15.49 27.17 -12.60
CA GLU A 428 15.51 27.94 -13.84
C GLU A 428 14.14 28.56 -14.15
N ARG A 429 13.04 27.83 -13.90
CA ARG A 429 11.68 28.34 -14.08
C ARG A 429 11.35 29.45 -13.08
N GLU A 430 11.70 29.29 -11.81
CA GLU A 430 11.50 30.34 -10.79
C GLU A 430 12.33 31.58 -11.09
N LYS A 431 13.59 31.39 -11.51
CA LYS A 431 14.43 32.49 -12.01
C LYS A 431 13.78 33.19 -13.20
N THR A 432 13.27 32.44 -14.19
CA THR A 432 12.58 33.01 -15.36
C THR A 432 11.32 33.79 -14.97
N LYS A 433 10.56 33.33 -13.96
CA LYS A 433 9.42 34.08 -13.43
C LYS A 433 9.84 35.38 -12.75
N ALA A 434 10.90 35.34 -11.94
CA ALA A 434 11.46 36.52 -11.30
C ALA A 434 11.98 37.54 -12.32
N GLU A 435 12.70 37.08 -13.35
CA GLU A 435 13.14 37.91 -14.48
C GLU A 435 11.94 38.50 -15.26
N ARG A 436 10.85 37.76 -15.44
CA ARG A 436 9.62 38.30 -16.05
C ARG A 436 9.02 39.42 -15.21
N LYS A 437 8.88 39.23 -13.89
CA LYS A 437 8.38 40.27 -12.97
C LYS A 437 9.27 41.51 -13.04
N GLN A 438 10.59 41.33 -13.10
CA GLN A 438 11.53 42.44 -13.28
C GLN A 438 11.30 43.20 -14.60
N ILE A 439 11.15 42.49 -15.73
CA ILE A 439 10.87 43.11 -17.03
C ILE A 439 9.54 43.85 -17.04
N GLU A 440 8.50 43.30 -16.40
CA GLU A 440 7.20 43.96 -16.27
C GLU A 440 7.30 45.27 -15.48
N ILE A 441 8.03 45.28 -14.37
CA ILE A 441 8.31 46.49 -13.58
C ILE A 441 9.09 47.50 -14.40
N ASP A 442 10.17 47.08 -15.07
CA ASP A 442 10.97 47.97 -15.92
C ASP A 442 10.11 48.61 -17.02
N ASN A 443 9.19 47.86 -17.63
CA ASN A 443 8.24 48.39 -18.60
C ASN A 443 7.24 49.38 -17.97
N ILE A 444 6.73 49.10 -16.78
CA ILE A 444 5.84 50.00 -16.03
C ILE A 444 6.57 51.30 -15.70
N LEU A 445 7.81 51.22 -15.18
CA LEU A 445 8.64 52.38 -14.86
C LEU A 445 9.01 53.21 -16.10
N ASN A 446 9.29 52.57 -17.23
CA ASN A 446 9.49 53.27 -18.50
C ASN A 446 8.21 53.97 -18.99
N ALA A 447 7.02 53.38 -18.74
CA ALA A 447 5.73 53.98 -19.05
C ALA A 447 5.28 55.04 -18.03
N ALA A 448 5.85 55.03 -16.81
CA ALA A 448 5.50 55.94 -15.72
C ALA A 448 5.64 57.42 -16.10
N VAL A 449 6.53 57.75 -17.03
CA VAL A 449 6.67 59.13 -17.57
C VAL A 449 5.38 59.66 -18.20
N ARG A 450 4.41 58.79 -18.51
CA ARG A 450 3.12 59.13 -19.13
C ARG A 450 1.91 58.77 -18.26
N LEU A 451 2.11 58.22 -17.07
CA LEU A 451 1.06 57.77 -16.15
C LEU A 451 1.18 58.55 -14.82
N ASP A 452 0.09 58.63 -14.05
CA ASP A 452 0.16 59.19 -12.70
C ASP A 452 0.74 58.18 -11.69
N ASP A 453 1.36 58.70 -10.62
CA ASP A 453 2.09 57.90 -9.64
C ASP A 453 1.21 56.86 -8.92
N LEU A 454 -0.07 57.17 -8.69
CA LEU A 454 -1.02 56.25 -8.07
C LEU A 454 -1.36 55.08 -8.99
N THR A 455 -1.46 55.31 -10.29
CA THR A 455 -1.67 54.28 -11.30
C THR A 455 -0.44 53.39 -11.48
N VAL A 456 0.76 53.99 -11.46
CA VAL A 456 2.04 53.24 -11.48
C VAL A 456 2.18 52.35 -10.26
N LEU A 457 1.88 52.89 -9.06
CA LEU A 457 1.90 52.15 -7.81
C LEU A 457 0.93 50.95 -7.84
N LYS A 458 -0.28 51.16 -8.38
CA LYS A 458 -1.27 50.09 -8.51
C LYS A 458 -0.76 48.94 -9.38
N TYR A 459 -0.18 49.23 -10.54
CA TYR A 459 0.35 48.18 -11.42
C TYR A 459 1.55 47.46 -10.81
N ILE A 460 2.40 48.14 -10.05
CA ILE A 460 3.51 47.50 -9.32
C ILE A 460 2.96 46.57 -8.21
N CYS A 461 1.93 47.00 -7.47
CA CYS A 461 1.26 46.17 -6.47
C CYS A 461 0.64 44.91 -7.10
N GLU A 462 0.05 45.03 -8.30
CA GLU A 462 -0.50 43.89 -9.04
C GLU A 462 0.59 42.88 -9.46
N VAL A 463 1.78 43.32 -9.87
CA VAL A 463 2.90 42.40 -10.25
C VAL A 463 3.42 41.60 -9.05
N PHE A 464 3.37 42.16 -7.85
CA PHE A 464 3.84 41.52 -6.62
C PHE A 464 2.73 40.84 -5.81
N ASP A 465 1.48 40.83 -6.29
CA ASP A 465 0.32 40.33 -5.54
C ASP A 465 0.17 41.02 -4.16
N LEU A 466 0.49 42.32 -4.09
CA LEU A 466 0.37 43.13 -2.87
C LEU A 466 -0.98 43.86 -2.83
N ASP A 467 -1.54 44.02 -1.63
CA ASP A 467 -2.77 44.79 -1.45
C ASP A 467 -2.48 46.30 -1.61
N TYR A 468 -2.95 46.87 -2.72
CA TYR A 468 -2.82 48.28 -3.04
C TYR A 468 -3.36 49.21 -1.94
N GLU A 469 -4.49 48.86 -1.30
CA GLU A 469 -5.12 49.69 -0.29
C GLU A 469 -4.34 49.68 1.03
N GLU A 470 -3.65 48.57 1.34
CA GLU A 470 -2.75 48.49 2.49
C GLU A 470 -1.46 49.29 2.27
N ILE A 471 -0.86 49.16 1.08
CA ILE A 471 0.35 49.89 0.70
C ILE A 471 0.09 51.40 0.63
N LYS A 472 -1.04 51.82 0.07
CA LYS A 472 -1.43 53.24 0.01
C LYS A 472 -1.59 53.85 1.40
N LYS A 473 -2.22 53.13 2.34
CA LYS A 473 -2.36 53.60 3.74
C LYS A 473 -1.02 53.72 4.45
N LEU A 474 -0.02 52.91 4.11
CA LEU A 474 1.32 53.00 4.66
C LEU A 474 2.08 54.23 4.10
N MET A 475 1.89 54.53 2.81
CA MET A 475 2.46 55.74 2.19
C MET A 475 1.82 57.02 2.74
N ASP A 476 0.48 57.07 2.83
CA ASP A 476 -0.22 58.23 3.39
C ASP A 476 0.21 58.50 4.85
N LYS A 477 0.48 57.44 5.64
CA LYS A 477 1.01 57.59 7.01
C LYS A 477 2.44 58.14 7.07
N GLN A 478 3.27 57.89 6.05
CA GLN A 478 4.61 58.45 5.96
C GLN A 478 4.57 59.94 5.60
N ASP A 479 3.69 60.35 4.68
CA ASP A 479 3.54 61.75 4.29
C ASP A 479 2.99 62.64 5.42
N TYR A 480 2.19 62.08 6.35
CA TYR A 480 1.70 62.81 7.54
C TYR A 480 2.78 63.13 8.58
N GLU A 481 3.96 62.48 8.54
CA GLU A 481 5.07 62.80 9.46
C GLU A 481 5.98 63.93 8.95
N GLU A 482 5.80 64.42 7.70
CA GLU A 482 6.76 65.33 7.05
C GLU A 482 6.26 66.77 6.74
N ASP A 483 5.26 67.31 7.46
CA ASP A 483 4.87 68.74 7.36
C ASP A 483 5.37 69.62 8.55
N VAL A 484 6.53 70.25 8.31
CA VAL A 484 7.02 71.61 8.69
C VAL A 484 6.66 72.20 10.07
N VAL A 485 7.69 72.40 10.90
CA VAL A 485 7.68 73.36 12.04
C VAL A 485 7.94 74.79 11.52
N PRO A 486 7.03 75.78 11.69
CA PRO A 486 7.33 77.19 11.46
C PRO A 486 7.78 77.89 12.77
N ASP A 487 8.90 78.62 12.67
CA ASP A 487 9.40 79.71 13.52
C ASP A 487 9.09 79.71 15.03
N VAL A 488 10.12 79.40 15.84
CA VAL A 488 10.20 79.84 17.24
C VAL A 488 11.05 81.12 17.29
N GLU A 489 10.40 82.24 17.59
CA GLU A 489 11.05 83.51 17.95
C GLU A 489 12.01 83.31 19.15
N VAL A 490 13.26 83.74 18.99
CA VAL A 490 14.28 83.72 20.06
C VAL A 490 14.26 85.06 20.80
N PRO A 491 14.06 85.11 22.13
CA PRO A 491 14.19 86.35 22.89
C PRO A 491 15.67 86.72 23.09
N GLU A 492 16.02 87.98 22.79
CA GLU A 492 17.31 88.58 23.09
C GLU A 492 17.57 88.67 24.61
N GLY A 493 18.76 88.24 25.04
CA GLY A 493 19.54 88.96 26.05
C GLY A 493 19.52 88.41 27.48
N ASN A 494 20.59 87.70 27.86
CA ASN A 494 21.62 88.36 28.68
C ASN A 494 22.97 87.63 28.60
N ARG A 495 23.99 88.44 28.28
CA ARG A 495 25.41 88.12 28.28
C ARG A 495 25.86 87.56 29.64
N ILE A 496 26.87 86.68 29.63
CA ILE A 496 28.23 86.99 30.12
C ILE A 496 29.21 85.93 29.61
N THR A 497 30.41 86.43 29.37
CA THR A 497 31.59 85.91 28.70
C THR A 497 32.34 84.78 29.39
N THR A 498 33.03 84.03 28.54
CA THR A 498 34.19 83.15 28.73
C THR A 498 35.17 83.56 29.85
N GLN A 499 35.61 82.54 30.60
CA GLN A 499 37.01 82.11 30.59
C GLN A 499 37.08 80.59 30.54
#